data_AF-A0A0J6NMZ3-F1
#
_entry.id   AF-A0A0J6NMZ3-F1
#
_cell.length_a   1.000
_cell.length_b   1.000
_cell.length_c   1.000
_cell.angle_alpha   90.00
_cell.angle_beta   90.00
_cell.angle_gamma   90.00
#
_symmetry.space_group_name_H-M   'P 1'
#
loop_
_entity.id
_entity.type
_entity.pdbx_description
1 polymer ?
#
loop_
_entity_poly.entity_id
_entity_poly.type
_entity_poly.pdbx_seq_one_letter_code
_entity_poly.pdbx_strand_id
1 'polypeptide(L)'
;MQFHAQDFPIVWLDRRRPDGQQPTDIFATLDQLLLQQRPFVFIAREPAPTELDLHARIIRKMAALWVKDNRLQIRQLIRGTIVIAPQADQQLYLDEFAPRFEKFWGYPLRHRPDCDAAMSLAAELLAGPPVAGQALRRRAIRNRG
;
A
#
# COMPACT_ATOMS: atom_id res chain seq x y z
N MET A 1 -2.95 -10.75 9.98
CA MET A 1 -3.11 -9.41 9.40
C MET A 1 -4.54 -9.32 8.91
N GLN A 2 -5.27 -8.29 9.31
CA GLN A 2 -6.65 -8.04 8.96
C GLN A 2 -6.75 -6.72 8.18
N PHE A 3 -7.77 -6.64 7.32
CA PHE A 3 -8.10 -5.45 6.54
C PHE A 3 -9.47 -4.97 6.99
N HIS A 4 -9.56 -3.75 7.53
CA HIS A 4 -10.84 -3.13 7.86
C HIS A 4 -11.18 -2.08 6.81
N ALA A 5 -12.18 -2.39 5.98
CA ALA A 5 -12.66 -1.52 4.91
C ALA A 5 -13.96 -0.78 5.29
N GLN A 6 -14.21 -0.55 6.59
CA GLN A 6 -15.39 0.17 7.07
C GLN A 6 -15.41 1.63 6.58
N ASP A 7 -14.23 2.23 6.42
CA ASP A 7 -14.03 3.61 5.95
C ASP A 7 -13.60 3.66 4.47
N PHE A 8 -14.01 2.68 3.66
CA PHE A 8 -13.62 2.60 2.25
C PHE A 8 -13.91 3.95 1.53
N PRO A 9 -12.93 4.54 0.82
CA PRO A 9 -11.74 3.93 0.20
C PRO A 9 -10.46 3.90 1.06
N ILE A 10 -10.57 4.08 2.37
CA ILE A 10 -9.46 3.88 3.31
C ILE A 10 -9.59 2.49 3.92
N VAL A 11 -8.53 1.71 3.79
CA VAL A 11 -8.47 0.34 4.32
C VAL A 11 -7.41 0.27 5.41
N TRP A 12 -7.85 0.03 6.64
CA TRP A 12 -6.95 -0.10 7.78
C TRP A 12 -6.31 -1.49 7.83
N LEU A 13 -5.00 -1.52 7.98
CA LEU A 13 -4.21 -2.73 8.17
C LEU A 13 -3.98 -2.93 9.67
N ASP A 14 -4.69 -3.90 10.26
CA ASP A 14 -4.36 -4.37 11.60
C ASP A 14 -3.41 -5.57 11.46
N ARG A 15 -2.21 -5.45 12.04
CA ARG A 15 -1.19 -6.50 11.96
C ARG A 15 -1.42 -7.62 12.99
N ARG A 16 -2.35 -7.47 13.94
CA ARG A 16 -2.76 -8.56 14.84
C ARG A 16 -3.33 -9.70 14.01
N ARG A 17 -2.62 -10.84 13.99
CA ARG A 17 -3.16 -12.08 13.44
C ARG A 17 -4.07 -12.67 14.51
N PRO A 18 -5.39 -12.80 14.26
CA PRO A 18 -6.22 -13.59 15.14
C PRO A 18 -5.78 -15.05 15.05
N ASP A 19 -5.85 -15.77 16.18
CA ASP A 19 -5.50 -17.20 16.21
C ASP A 19 -6.31 -17.96 15.15
N GLY A 20 -5.62 -18.76 14.32
CA GLY A 20 -6.25 -19.60 13.29
C GLY A 20 -6.39 -19.01 11.88
N GLN A 21 -6.07 -17.73 11.64
CA GLN A 21 -6.14 -17.16 10.27
C GLN A 21 -5.12 -17.81 9.33
N GLN A 22 -5.55 -18.34 8.19
CA GLN A 22 -4.67 -18.97 7.21
C GLN A 22 -4.01 -17.92 6.28
N PRO A 23 -2.79 -18.18 5.77
CA PRO A 23 -2.13 -17.35 4.76
C PRO A 23 -2.95 -16.96 3.53
N THR A 24 -3.83 -17.86 3.09
CA THR A 24 -4.69 -17.70 1.90
C THR A 24 -5.75 -16.61 2.09
N ASP A 25 -6.17 -16.38 3.33
CA ASP A 25 -7.30 -15.50 3.64
C ASP A 25 -6.96 -14.02 3.36
N ILE A 26 -5.66 -13.68 3.39
CA ILE A 26 -5.15 -12.36 3.06
C ILE A 26 -5.38 -12.04 1.58
N PHE A 27 -5.07 -12.96 0.66
CA PHE A 27 -5.20 -12.72 -0.78
C PHE A 27 -6.67 -12.69 -1.22
N ALA A 28 -7.51 -13.55 -0.64
CA ALA A 28 -8.95 -13.50 -0.88
C ALA A 28 -9.56 -12.15 -0.47
N THR A 29 -9.11 -11.58 0.65
CA THR A 29 -9.54 -10.25 1.10
C THR A 29 -9.06 -9.16 0.14
N LEU A 30 -7.82 -9.24 -0.35
CA LEU A 30 -7.30 -8.31 -1.35
C LEU A 30 -8.06 -8.39 -2.68
N ASP A 31 -8.41 -9.59 -3.14
CA ASP A 31 -9.23 -9.78 -4.34
C ASP A 31 -10.60 -9.11 -4.18
N GLN A 32 -11.25 -9.25 -3.02
CA GLN A 32 -12.52 -8.57 -2.74
C GLN A 32 -12.40 -7.04 -2.79
N LEU A 33 -11.27 -6.48 -2.36
CA LEU A 33 -11.01 -5.03 -2.47
C LEU A 33 -10.80 -4.61 -3.93
N LEU A 34 -10.07 -5.40 -4.73
CA LEU A 34 -9.88 -5.12 -6.15
C LEU A 34 -11.19 -5.22 -6.95
N LEU A 35 -12.06 -6.17 -6.60
CA LEU A 35 -13.39 -6.34 -7.21
C LEU A 35 -14.30 -5.12 -7.06
N GLN A 36 -14.04 -4.25 -6.08
CA GLN A 36 -14.78 -2.98 -5.93
C GLN A 36 -14.51 -2.02 -7.10
N GLN A 37 -13.44 -2.23 -7.89
CA GLN A 37 -13.02 -1.39 -9.03
C GLN A 37 -12.90 0.11 -8.69
N ARG A 38 -12.69 0.43 -7.41
CA ARG A 38 -12.55 1.79 -6.90
C ARG A 38 -11.15 1.99 -6.35
N PRO A 39 -10.51 3.15 -6.60
CA PRO A 39 -9.21 3.44 -6.01
C PRO A 39 -9.29 3.49 -4.48
N PHE A 40 -8.28 2.95 -3.80
CA PHE A 40 -8.19 2.91 -2.34
C PHE A 40 -6.75 3.04 -1.83
N VAL A 41 -6.61 3.37 -0.55
CA VAL A 41 -5.33 3.53 0.17
C VAL A 41 -5.32 2.64 1.39
N PHE A 42 -4.17 2.04 1.69
CA PHE A 42 -3.95 1.33 2.94
C PHE A 42 -3.34 2.25 4.01
N ILE A 43 -3.81 2.15 5.25
CA ILE A 43 -3.17 2.79 6.42
C ILE A 43 -2.83 1.73 7.47
N ALA A 44 -1.58 1.70 7.94
CA ALA A 44 -1.12 0.84 9.03
C ALA A 44 -0.69 1.66 10.24
N ARG A 45 -1.05 1.25 11.46
CA ARG A 45 -0.76 1.99 12.71
C ARG A 45 0.64 1.77 13.29
N GLU A 46 1.34 0.72 12.85
CA GLU A 46 2.68 0.38 13.34
C GLU A 46 3.60 0.04 12.17
N PRO A 47 4.86 0.51 12.19
CA PRO A 47 5.89 0.02 11.29
C PRO A 47 6.16 -1.45 11.60
N ALA A 48 6.40 -2.22 10.55
CA ALA A 48 6.80 -3.60 10.71
C ALA A 48 8.06 -3.68 11.59
N PRO A 49 8.10 -4.47 12.67
CA PRO A 49 9.36 -5.08 13.04
C PRO A 49 9.72 -5.97 11.85
N THR A 50 10.74 -5.54 11.10
CA THR A 50 11.34 -6.29 9.99
C THR A 50 10.34 -6.87 8.98
N GLU A 51 9.91 -6.08 7.97
CA GLU A 51 9.23 -6.66 6.81
C GLU A 51 10.12 -7.69 6.04
N LEU A 52 11.41 -7.76 6.40
CA LEU A 52 12.33 -8.83 6.02
C LEU A 52 12.05 -10.20 6.69
N ASP A 53 11.37 -10.26 7.83
CA ASP A 53 10.93 -11.51 8.48
C ASP A 53 9.48 -11.90 8.14
N LEU A 54 8.65 -10.93 7.75
CA LEU A 54 7.20 -11.08 7.54
C LEU A 54 6.74 -11.95 6.36
N HIS A 55 7.66 -12.44 5.55
CA HIS A 55 7.31 -13.46 4.57
C HIS A 55 8.14 -14.71 4.81
N ALA A 56 7.60 -15.60 5.63
CA ALA A 56 7.89 -17.03 5.48
C ALA A 56 7.86 -17.34 3.97
N ARG A 57 8.87 -18.06 3.47
CA ARG A 57 9.14 -18.31 2.03
C ARG A 57 7.87 -18.59 1.20
N ILE A 58 6.89 -19.25 1.81
CA ILE A 58 5.58 -19.58 1.26
C ILE A 58 4.72 -18.32 0.99
N ILE A 59 4.56 -17.41 1.95
CA ILE A 59 3.82 -16.14 1.77
C ILE A 59 4.44 -15.30 0.66
N ARG A 60 5.78 -15.26 0.61
CA ARG A 60 6.56 -14.57 -0.44
C ARG A 60 6.19 -15.08 -1.82
N LYS A 61 6.14 -16.41 -1.99
CA LYS A 61 5.81 -17.05 -3.27
C LYS A 61 4.36 -16.78 -3.66
N MET A 62 3.43 -16.90 -2.72
CA MET A 62 2.00 -16.61 -2.96
C MET A 62 1.77 -15.14 -3.30
N ALA A 63 2.42 -14.22 -2.58
CA ALA A 63 2.36 -12.78 -2.87
C ALA A 63 2.92 -12.46 -4.24
N ALA A 64 4.05 -13.05 -4.63
CA ALA A 64 4.63 -12.82 -5.95
C ALA A 64 3.72 -13.29 -7.10
N LEU A 65 3.04 -14.43 -6.93
CA LEU A 65 2.06 -14.92 -7.90
C LEU A 65 0.85 -14.00 -7.97
N TRP A 66 0.28 -13.64 -6.82
CA TRP A 66 -0.89 -12.77 -6.75
C TRP A 66 -0.63 -11.38 -7.34
N VAL A 67 0.52 -10.77 -7.02
CA VAL A 67 0.93 -9.48 -7.59
C VAL A 67 1.11 -9.56 -9.10
N LYS A 68 1.66 -10.68 -9.59
CA LYS A 68 1.83 -10.89 -11.03
C LYS A 68 0.47 -10.96 -11.74
N ASP A 69 -0.48 -11.71 -11.20
CA ASP A 69 -1.80 -11.92 -11.81
C ASP A 69 -2.66 -10.65 -11.73
N ASN A 70 -2.52 -9.87 -10.66
CA ASN A 70 -3.33 -8.67 -10.42
C ASN A 70 -2.62 -7.34 -10.73
N ARG A 71 -1.45 -7.38 -11.37
CA ARG A 71 -0.54 -6.23 -11.50
C ARG A 71 -1.19 -4.97 -12.05
N LEU A 72 -2.06 -5.10 -13.06
CA LEU A 72 -2.74 -3.96 -13.68
C LEU A 72 -3.73 -3.31 -12.70
N GLN A 73 -4.57 -4.13 -12.06
CA GLN A 73 -5.56 -3.67 -11.08
C GLN A 73 -4.87 -3.06 -9.86
N ILE A 74 -3.79 -3.67 -9.38
CA ILE A 74 -3.00 -3.15 -8.26
C ILE A 74 -2.50 -1.73 -8.56
N ARG A 75 -1.88 -1.51 -9.73
CA ARG A 75 -1.33 -0.20 -10.11
C ARG A 75 -2.41 0.84 -10.40
N GLN A 76 -3.60 0.40 -10.78
CA GLN A 76 -4.72 1.29 -11.10
C GLN A 76 -5.55 1.66 -9.87
N LEU A 77 -5.77 0.72 -8.95
CA LEU A 77 -6.69 0.85 -7.83
C LEU A 77 -5.97 1.17 -6.53
N ILE A 78 -4.78 0.62 -6.28
CA ILE A 78 -4.05 0.87 -5.03
C ILE A 78 -3.24 2.15 -5.19
N ARG A 79 -3.67 3.21 -4.52
CA ARG A 79 -3.04 4.54 -4.58
C ARG A 79 -1.79 4.65 -3.72
N GLY A 80 -1.70 3.82 -2.68
CA GLY A 80 -0.51 3.74 -1.84
C GLY A 80 -0.75 2.98 -0.54
N THR A 81 0.33 2.76 0.19
CA THR A 81 0.28 2.36 1.60
C THR A 81 0.94 3.44 2.44
N ILE A 82 0.26 3.83 3.51
CA ILE A 82 0.75 4.80 4.49
C ILE A 82 0.95 4.08 5.82
N VAL A 83 2.13 4.23 6.40
CA VAL A 83 2.45 3.70 7.73
C VAL A 83 2.55 4.85 8.71
N ILE A 84 1.83 4.76 9.82
CA ILE A 84 1.97 5.67 10.94
C ILE A 84 3.22 5.26 11.72
N ALA A 85 4.23 6.13 11.68
CA ALA A 85 5.56 5.93 12.25
C ALA A 85 5.93 7.17 13.07
N PRO A 86 5.57 7.24 14.36
CA PRO A 86 5.81 8.42 15.19
C PRO A 86 7.29 8.63 15.53
N GLN A 87 8.12 7.58 15.44
CA GLN A 87 9.54 7.62 15.81
C GLN A 87 10.43 7.78 14.58
N ALA A 88 11.52 8.55 14.70
CA ALA A 88 12.40 8.90 13.59
C ALA A 88 13.17 7.70 13.02
N ASP A 89 13.55 6.73 13.86
CA ASP A 89 14.18 5.48 13.46
C ASP A 89 13.25 4.63 12.58
N GLN A 90 11.96 4.58 12.91
CA GLN A 90 10.94 3.91 12.11
C GLN A 90 10.73 4.58 10.76
N GLN A 91 10.70 5.91 10.73
CA GLN A 91 10.59 6.70 9.51
C GLN A 91 11.76 6.44 8.57
N LEU A 92 13.00 6.49 9.11
CA LEU A 92 14.21 6.22 8.34
C LEU A 92 14.21 4.81 7.74
N TYR A 93 13.83 3.80 8.53
CA TYR A 93 13.71 2.42 8.05
C TYR A 93 12.70 2.30 6.89
N LEU A 94 11.54 2.96 7.02
CA LEU A 94 10.51 2.95 5.98
C LEU A 94 10.97 3.65 4.70
N ASP A 95 11.73 4.75 4.81
CA ASP A 95 12.29 5.45 3.65
C ASP A 95 13.32 4.59 2.90
N GLU A 96 14.19 3.89 3.61
CA GLU A 96 15.15 2.95 3.01
C GLU A 96 14.45 1.75 2.35
N PHE A 97 13.33 1.31 2.94
CA PHE A 97 12.57 0.15 2.47
C PHE A 97 11.61 0.47 1.30
N ALA A 98 11.06 1.68 1.23
CA ALA A 98 10.06 2.08 0.27
C ALA A 98 10.42 1.76 -1.20
N PRO A 99 11.65 2.02 -1.70
CA PRO A 99 12.01 1.67 -3.08
C PRO A 99 11.88 0.18 -3.41
N ARG A 100 12.22 -0.71 -2.46
CA ARG A 100 12.10 -2.16 -2.63
C ARG A 100 10.63 -2.58 -2.65
N PHE A 101 9.83 -2.01 -1.75
CA PHE A 101 8.39 -2.22 -1.70
C PHE A 101 7.72 -1.79 -3.01
N GLU A 102 8.01 -0.57 -3.47
CA GLU A 102 7.45 0.00 -4.70
C GLU A 102 7.79 -0.85 -5.93
N LYS A 103 9.02 -1.36 -6.01
CA LYS A 103 9.44 -2.24 -7.09
C LYS A 103 8.66 -3.56 -7.10
N PHE A 104 8.34 -4.11 -5.93
CA PHE A 104 7.62 -5.37 -5.81
C PHE A 104 6.12 -5.19 -6.09
N TRP A 105 5.46 -4.25 -5.41
CA TRP A 105 4.01 -4.08 -5.46
C TRP A 105 3.54 -3.17 -6.61
N GLY A 106 4.36 -2.22 -7.05
CA GLY A 106 4.04 -1.30 -8.15
C GLY A 106 3.30 -0.02 -7.75
N TYR A 107 3.18 0.27 -6.45
CA TYR A 107 2.56 1.47 -5.88
C TYR A 107 3.38 1.99 -4.67
N PRO A 108 3.24 3.29 -4.29
CA PRO A 108 4.11 3.92 -3.28
C PRO A 108 3.86 3.43 -1.86
N LEU A 109 4.95 3.33 -1.10
CA LEU A 109 4.93 3.28 0.37
C LEU A 109 5.34 4.65 0.92
N ARG A 110 4.58 5.16 1.87
CA ARG A 110 4.82 6.43 2.56
C ARG A 110 4.67 6.26 4.05
N HIS A 111 5.25 7.18 4.82
CA HIS A 111 5.07 7.23 6.27
C HIS A 111 4.58 8.61 6.72
N ARG A 112 3.91 8.62 7.87
CA ARG A 112 3.43 9.83 8.55
C ARG A 112 3.57 9.67 10.07
N PRO A 113 3.79 10.76 10.82
CA PRO A 113 4.03 10.67 12.27
C PRO A 113 2.77 10.28 13.06
N ASP A 114 1.58 10.57 12.53
CA ASP A 114 0.31 10.38 13.23
C ASP A 114 -0.85 10.05 12.28
N CYS A 115 -2.01 9.80 12.88
CA CYS A 115 -3.23 9.42 12.18
C CYS A 115 -3.76 10.54 11.29
N ASP A 116 -3.77 11.79 11.75
CA ASP A 116 -4.35 12.91 11.00
C ASP A 116 -3.52 13.21 9.75
N ALA A 117 -2.19 13.21 9.90
CA ALA A 117 -1.27 13.37 8.80
C ALA A 117 -1.37 12.20 7.79
N ALA A 118 -1.62 10.97 8.25
CA ALA A 118 -1.88 9.82 7.39
C ALA A 118 -3.20 9.95 6.63
N MET A 119 -4.27 10.38 7.29
CA MET A 119 -5.59 10.61 6.68
C MET A 119 -5.54 11.72 5.63
N SER A 120 -4.83 12.81 5.93
CA SER A 120 -4.62 13.92 4.98
C SER A 120 -3.90 13.43 3.71
N LEU A 121 -2.79 12.70 3.86
CA LEU A 121 -2.08 12.11 2.72
C LEU A 121 -2.94 11.08 1.96
N ALA A 122 -3.77 10.30 2.65
CA ALA A 122 -4.66 9.35 2.00
C ALA A 122 -5.65 10.07 1.07
N ALA A 123 -6.24 11.17 1.53
CA ALA A 123 -7.14 11.99 0.73
C ALA A 123 -6.44 12.57 -0.50
N GLU A 124 -5.20 13.07 -0.36
CA GLU A 124 -4.38 13.55 -1.47
C GLU A 124 -4.12 12.46 -2.52
N LEU A 125 -3.71 11.26 -2.06
CA LEU A 125 -3.43 10.12 -2.94
C LEU A 125 -4.68 9.63 -3.68
N LEU A 126 -5.85 9.70 -3.04
CA LEU A 126 -7.13 9.32 -3.64
C LEU A 126 -7.62 10.33 -4.67
N ALA A 127 -7.41 11.63 -4.42
CA ALA A 127 -7.75 12.71 -5.34
C ALA A 127 -6.80 12.78 -6.55
N GLY A 128 -5.56 12.29 -6.38
CA GLY A 128 -4.54 12.27 -7.42
C GLY A 128 -4.78 11.24 -8.53
N PRO A 129 -4.17 11.44 -9.72
CA PRO A 129 -4.17 10.44 -10.79
C PRO A 129 -3.51 9.14 -10.32
N PRO A 130 -3.82 7.98 -10.96
CA PRO A 130 -3.18 6.71 -10.62
C PRO A 130 -1.68 6.85 -10.57
N VAL A 131 -1.06 6.33 -9.51
CA VAL A 131 0.39 6.37 -9.33
C VAL A 131 1.01 5.36 -10.29
N ALA A 132 1.04 5.73 -11.57
CA ALA A 132 1.83 5.04 -12.58
C ALA A 132 3.29 5.25 -12.15
N GLY A 133 3.84 4.25 -11.44
CA GLY A 133 5.24 4.25 -10.99
C GLY A 133 6.13 4.88 -12.05
N GLN A 134 6.61 6.09 -11.74
CA GLN A 134 7.48 6.94 -12.55
C GLN A 134 7.39 6.70 -14.07
N ALA A 135 6.26 7.01 -14.70
CA ALA A 135 6.17 7.10 -16.15
C ALA A 135 5.99 8.55 -16.59
N LEU A 136 7.13 9.14 -16.93
CA LEU A 136 7.34 10.37 -17.69
C LEU A 136 6.59 11.63 -17.22
N ARG A 137 7.40 12.56 -16.70
CA ARG A 137 7.20 14.00 -16.91
C ARG A 137 6.89 14.29 -18.39
N ARG A 138 5.62 14.29 -18.78
CA ARG A 138 5.18 15.16 -19.87
C ARG A 138 4.87 16.51 -19.25
N ARG A 139 5.91 17.35 -19.20
CA ARG A 139 5.72 18.81 -19.21
C ARG A 139 5.02 19.13 -20.52
N ALA A 140 3.68 19.07 -20.52
CA ALA A 140 2.90 19.88 -21.44
C ALA A 140 3.00 21.32 -20.94
N ILE A 141 4.12 21.97 -21.23
CA ILE A 141 4.20 23.43 -21.15
C ILE A 141 3.66 23.96 -22.48
N ARG A 142 2.40 24.40 -22.40
CA ARG A 142 1.83 25.58 -23.04
C ARG A 142 2.09 25.81 -24.54
N ASN A 143 1.03 25.58 -25.27
CA ASN A 143 0.52 26.44 -26.34
C ASN A 143 0.70 27.95 -26.03
N ARG A 144 1.26 28.72 -26.96
CA ARG A 144 0.94 30.15 -27.24
C ARG A 144 1.79 30.68 -28.39
N GLY A 145 1.10 31.19 -29.43
CA GLY A 145 1.56 32.31 -30.27
C GLY A 145 2.25 31.91 -31.56
#